data_AF-A0A7W1ADK9-F1
#
_entry.id   AF-A0A7W1ADK9-F1
#
_cell.length_a   1.000
_cell.length_b   1.000
_cell.length_c   1.000
_cell.angle_alpha   90.00
_cell.angle_beta   90.00
_cell.angle_gamma   90.00
#
_symmetry.space_group_name_H-M   'P 1'
#
loop_
_entity.id
_entity.type
_entity.pdbx_description
1 polymer ?
#
loop_
_entity_poly.entity_id
_entity_poly.type
_entity_poly.pdbx_seq_one_letter_code
_entity_poly.pdbx_strand_id
1 'polypeptide(L)' 'ELDFRPSETFETGIRKTLGWYLANERWWRSVMDGTYRQWVHRQYGAGAA' A
#
# COMPACT_ATOMS: atom_id res chain seq x y z
N GLU A 1 24.84 7.74 19.76
CA GLU A 1 23.90 7.25 18.72
C GLU A 1 23.40 5.86 19.12
N LEU A 2 22.19 5.47 18.71
CA LEU A 2 21.46 4.32 19.27
C LEU A 2 21.83 2.94 18.65
N ASP A 3 22.92 2.84 17.87
CA ASP A 3 23.32 1.66 17.06
C ASP A 3 22.14 0.96 16.35
N PHE A 4 21.15 1.74 15.93
CA PHE A 4 19.98 1.19 15.28
C PHE A 4 20.36 0.67 13.89
N ARG A 5 19.94 -0.57 13.60
CA ARG A 5 20.05 -1.17 12.28
C ARG A 5 18.72 -1.79 11.86
N PRO A 6 18.29 -1.59 10.61
CA PRO A 6 17.06 -2.20 10.11
C PRO A 6 17.20 -3.72 10.06
N SER A 7 16.17 -4.43 10.51
CA SER A 7 16.12 -5.90 10.50
C SER A 7 15.76 -6.49 9.13
N GLU A 8 15.28 -5.66 8.20
CA GLU A 8 14.84 -6.08 6.86
C GLU A 8 15.69 -5.38 5.79
N THR A 9 16.00 -6.11 4.73
CA THR A 9 16.44 -5.53 3.46
C THR A 9 15.23 -5.08 2.64
N PHE A 10 15.44 -4.28 1.60
CA PHE A 10 14.36 -3.93 0.67
C PHE A 10 13.67 -5.16 0.08
N GLU A 11 14.45 -6.14 -0.41
CA GLU A 11 13.93 -7.37 -1.02
C GLU A 11 13.07 -8.20 -0.06
N THR A 12 13.54 -8.36 1.18
CA THR A 12 12.80 -9.11 2.20
C THR A 12 11.55 -8.35 2.65
N GLY A 13 11.66 -7.03 2.80
CA GLY A 13 10.54 -6.14 3.12
C GLY A 13 9.46 -6.16 2.04
N ILE A 14 9.78 -5.91 0.77
CA ILE A 14 8.78 -5.83 -0.30
C ILE A 14 8.06 -7.17 -0.51
N ARG A 15 8.77 -8.30 -0.39
CA ARG A 15 8.14 -9.63 -0.44
C ARG A 15 7.15 -9.83 0.70
N LYS A 16 7.49 -9.43 1.92
CA LYS A 16 6.59 -9.49 3.09
C LYS A 16 5.38 -8.56 2.91
N THR A 17 5.59 -7.35 2.38
CA THR A 17 4.52 -6.40 2.07
C THR A 17 3.53 -7.00 1.08
N LEU A 18 4.00 -7.53 -0.05
CA LEU A 18 3.13 -8.18 -1.04
C LEU A 18 2.37 -9.36 -0.45
N GLY A 19 3.06 -10.24 0.31
CA GLY A 19 2.42 -11.35 1.00
C GLY A 19 1.32 -10.91 1.97
N TRP A 20 1.54 -9.82 2.70
CA TRP A 20 0.55 -9.25 3.60
C TRP A 20 -0.68 -8.72 2.85
N TYR A 21 -0.49 -7.98 1.75
CA TYR A 21 -1.62 -7.47 0.94
C TYR A 21 -2.48 -8.59 0.37
N LEU A 22 -1.86 -9.67 -0.10
CA LEU A 22 -2.58 -10.85 -0.61
C LEU A 22 -3.35 -11.57 0.50
N ALA A 23 -2.77 -11.69 1.69
CA ALA A 23 -3.41 -12.34 2.83
C ALA A 23 -4.52 -11.50 3.49
N ASN A 24 -4.53 -10.18 3.30
CA ASN A 24 -5.40 -9.24 4.02
C ASN A 24 -6.38 -8.50 3.08
N GLU A 25 -6.93 -9.20 2.10
CA GLU A 25 -7.86 -8.63 1.11
C GLU A 25 -9.04 -7.87 1.73
N ARG A 26 -9.67 -8.46 2.74
CA ARG A 26 -10.80 -7.84 3.43
C ARG A 26 -10.43 -6.47 4.04
N TRP A 27 -9.20 -6.35 4.56
CA TRP A 27 -8.74 -5.13 5.21
C TRP A 27 -8.57 -3.99 4.20
N TRP A 28 -7.83 -4.19 3.11
CA TRP A 28 -7.62 -3.08 2.17
C TRP A 28 -8.88 -2.79 1.35
N ARG A 29 -9.76 -3.78 1.13
CA ARG A 29 -11.04 -3.54 0.47
C ARG A 29 -11.94 -2.58 1.24
N SER A 30 -11.98 -2.66 2.57
CA SER A 30 -12.74 -1.70 3.37
C SER A 30 -12.12 -0.30 3.36
N VAL A 31 -10.80 -0.20 3.21
CA VAL A 31 -10.12 1.11 3.08
C VAL A 31 -10.38 1.77 1.73
N MET A 32 -10.61 0.98 0.68
CA MET A 32 -10.87 1.47 -0.68
C MET A 32 -12.31 1.94 -0.93
N ASP A 33 -13.14 2.08 0.10
CA ASP A 33 -14.51 2.55 -0.07
C ASP A 33 -14.61 4.08 -0.27
N GLY A 34 -15.78 4.51 -0.75
CA GLY A 34 -16.22 5.91 -0.89
C GLY A 34 -15.14 6.92 -1.30
N THR A 35 -14.56 7.57 -0.30
CA THR A 35 -13.71 8.76 -0.42
C THR A 35 -12.36 8.47 -1.07
N TYR A 36 -11.81 7.26 -0.90
CA TYR A 36 -10.53 6.89 -1.51
C TYR A 36 -10.64 6.87 -3.04
N ARG A 37 -11.71 6.26 -3.57
CA ARG A 37 -11.96 6.21 -5.02
C ARG A 37 -12.22 7.59 -5.61
N GLN A 38 -12.95 8.45 -4.90
CA GLN A 38 -13.18 9.84 -5.32
C GLN A 38 -11.87 10.64 -5.36
N TRP A 39 -11.02 10.46 -4.34
CA TRP A 39 -9.70 11.08 -4.32
C TRP A 39 -8.83 10.61 -5.48
N VAL A 40 -8.78 9.30 -5.76
CA VAL A 40 -8.04 8.74 -6.91
C VAL A 40 -8.54 9.35 -8.22
N HIS A 41 -9.85 9.41 -8.42
CA HIS A 41 -10.44 10.03 -9.61
C HIS A 41 -10.06 11.52 -9.73
N ARG A 42 -10.09 12.28 -8.63
CA ARG A 42 -9.68 13.70 -8.63
C ARG A 42 -8.22 13.89 -9.02
N GLN A 43 -7.32 13.04 -8.57
CA GLN A 43 -5.88 13.19 -8.82
C GLN A 43 -5.42 12.62 -10.16
N TYR A 44 -6.03 11.50 -10.59
CA TYR A 44 -5.54 10.71 -11.73
C TYR A 44 -6.57 10.52 -12.85
N GLY A 45 -7.84 10.91 -12.65
CA GLY A 45 -8.92 10.69 -13.62
C GLY A 45 -8.83 11.54 -14.91
N ALA A 46 -8.06 12.62 -14.91
CA ALA A 46 -7.90 13.50 -16.07
C ALA A 46 -6.88 12.99 -17.12
N GLY A 47 -6.18 11.88 -16.85
CA GLY A 47 -5.14 11.31 -17.72
C GLY A 47 -5.46 9.94 -18.33
N ALA A 48 -6.66 9.40 -18.10
CA ALA A 48 -7.12 8.17 -18.75
C ALA A 48 -7.90 8.54 -20.02
N ALA A 49 -7.19 8.98 -21.05
CA ALA A 49 -7.66 9.07 -22.42
C ALA A 49 -6.65 8.37 -23.34
#